data_AF-A0A2A7BIC5-F1
#
_entry.id   AF-A0A2A7BIC5-F1
#
_cell.length_a   1.000
_cell.length_b   1.000
_cell.length_c   1.000
_cell.angle_alpha   90.00
_cell.angle_beta   90.00
_cell.angle_gamma   90.00
#
_symmetry.space_group_name_H-M   'P 1'
#
loop_
_entity.id
_entity.type
_entity.pdbx_description
1 polymer ?
#
loop_
_entity_poly.entity_id
_entity_poly.type
_entity_poly.pdbx_seq_one_letter_code
_entity_poly.pdbx_strand_id
1 'polypeptide(L)' 'MKRTAEFVLGLIGGIFGIICAFIALLIGGMGAAFEAEGANTIIGLGWGAVGLSILGIVGSVMVRNKAKVGGIMM' A
#
# COMPACT_ATOMS: atom_id res chain seq x y z
N MET A 1 -8.25 5.16 26.07
CA MET A 1 -9.09 4.70 24.94
C MET A 1 -8.32 3.64 24.14
N LYS A 2 -8.91 2.49 23.82
CA LYS A 2 -8.27 1.47 22.98
C LYS A 2 -8.29 1.95 21.52
N ARG A 3 -7.12 2.22 20.93
CA ARG A 3 -6.97 2.74 19.55
C ARG A 3 -7.13 1.63 18.49
N THR A 4 -7.99 0.64 18.76
CA THR A 4 -8.16 -0.56 17.94
C THR A 4 -8.74 -0.23 16.57
N ALA A 5 -9.64 0.75 16.49
CA ALA A 5 -10.24 1.16 15.21
C ALA A 5 -9.17 1.68 14.23
N GLU A 6 -8.28 2.56 14.68
CA GLU A 6 -7.20 3.12 13.85
C GLU A 6 -6.23 2.02 13.38
N PHE A 7 -5.82 1.15 14.31
CA PHE A 7 -4.97 0.01 13.99
C PHE A 7 -5.60 -0.91 12.93
N VAL A 8 -6.86 -1.29 13.13
CA VAL A 8 -7.57 -2.20 12.21
C VAL A 8 -7.80 -1.54 10.86
N LEU A 9 -8.22 -0.28 10.82
CA LEU A 9 -8.45 0.44 9.58
C LEU A 9 -7.17 0.59 8.75
N GLY A 10 -6.05 0.97 9.37
CA GLY A 10 -4.78 1.08 8.65
C GLY A 10 -4.16 -0.25 8.26
N LEU A 11 -4.33 -1.31 9.08
CA LEU A 11 -3.90 -2.65 8.72
C LEU A 11 -4.70 -3.18 7.51
N ILE A 12 -6.03 -3.01 7.52
CA ILE A 12 -6.90 -3.39 6.39
C ILE A 12 -6.50 -2.60 5.14
N GLY A 13 -6.37 -1.28 5.25
CA GLY A 13 -5.95 -0.43 4.13
C GLY A 13 -4.59 -0.83 3.55
N GLY A 14 -3.62 -1.12 4.41
CA GLY A 14 -2.29 -1.59 4.01
C GLY A 14 -2.32 -2.94 3.28
N ILE A 15 -3.08 -3.92 3.80
CA ILE A 15 -3.22 -5.24 3.17
C ILE A 15 -3.92 -5.13 1.81
N PHE A 16 -5.02 -4.37 1.73
CA PHE A 16 -5.73 -4.14 0.46
C PHE A 16 -4.83 -3.44 -0.56
N GLY A 17 -4.01 -2.48 -0.12
CA GLY A 17 -3.08 -1.81 -1.02
C GLY A 17 -2.01 -2.76 -1.59
N ILE A 18 -1.49 -3.72 -0.82
CA ILE A 18 -0.58 -4.75 -1.35
C ILE A 18 -1.29 -5.63 -2.38
N ILE A 19 -2.53 -6.03 -2.13
CA ILE A 19 -3.31 -6.84 -3.08
C ILE A 19 -3.51 -6.08 -4.40
N CYS A 20 -3.92 -4.81 -4.32
CA CYS A 20 -4.08 -3.96 -5.50
C CYS A 20 -2.75 -3.72 -6.23
N ALA A 21 -1.66 -3.53 -5.50
CA ALA A 21 -0.33 -3.39 -6.08
C ALA A 21 0.09 -4.66 -6.84
N PHE A 22 -0.22 -5.84 -6.31
CA PHE A 22 0.06 -7.11 -6.98
C PHE A 22 -0.71 -7.22 -8.30
N ILE A 23 -2.00 -6.84 -8.33
CA ILE A 23 -2.82 -6.82 -9.55
C ILE A 23 -2.25 -5.81 -10.55
N ALA A 24 -1.86 -4.61 -10.10
CA ALA A 24 -1.28 -3.58 -10.96
C ALA A 24 0.05 -4.06 -11.58
N LEU A 25 0.93 -4.68 -10.79
CA LEU A 25 2.18 -5.26 -11.29
C LEU A 25 1.95 -6.40 -12.28
N LEU A 26 0.91 -7.22 -12.08
CA LEU A 26 0.53 -8.30 -12.99
C LEU A 26 0.06 -7.72 -14.34
N ILE A 27 -0.87 -6.76 -14.32
CA ILE A 27 -1.37 -6.09 -15.51
C ILE A 27 -0.25 -5.34 -16.23
N GLY A 28 0.59 -4.61 -15.48
CA GLY A 28 1.74 -3.89 -16.03
C GLY A 28 2.77 -4.83 -16.66
N GLY A 29 3.06 -5.97 -16.01
CA GLY A 29 3.98 -6.98 -16.53
C GLY A 29 3.45 -7.66 -17.81
N MET A 30 2.16 -7.99 -17.86
CA MET A 30 1.51 -8.45 -19.09
C MET A 30 1.56 -7.38 -20.18
N GLY A 31 1.20 -6.13 -19.84
CA GLY A 31 1.25 -5.00 -20.78
C GLY A 31 2.65 -4.77 -21.34
N ALA A 32 3.70 -4.94 -20.53
CA ALA A 32 5.08 -4.82 -21.00
C ALA A 32 5.46 -5.94 -21.99
N ALA A 33 4.95 -7.17 -21.79
CA ALA A 33 5.17 -8.28 -22.71
C ALA A 33 4.44 -8.11 -24.05
N PHE A 34 3.35 -7.35 -24.08
CA PHE A 34 2.60 -7.00 -25.30
C PHE A 34 2.98 -5.63 -25.89
N GLU A 35 4.06 -5.00 -25.39
CA GLU A 35 4.49 -3.64 -25.76
C GLU A 35 3.37 -2.58 -25.69
N ALA A 36 2.45 -2.74 -24.74
CA ALA A 36 1.37 -1.81 -24.52
C ALA A 36 1.89 -0.48 -23.94
N GLU A 37 1.44 0.62 -24.54
CA GLU A 37 1.81 1.96 -24.10
C GLU A 37 1.34 2.20 -22.65
N GLY A 38 2.23 2.69 -21.79
CA GLY A 38 1.95 2.93 -20.37
C GLY A 38 2.20 1.76 -19.41
N ALA A 39 2.62 0.58 -19.91
CA ALA A 39 2.93 -0.57 -19.06
C ALA A 39 4.00 -0.28 -18.00
N ASN A 40 5.08 0.41 -18.38
CA ASN A 40 6.14 0.82 -17.46
C ASN A 40 5.63 1.77 -16.35
N THR A 41 4.66 2.63 -16.68
CA THR A 41 4.03 3.53 -15.70
C THR A 41 3.23 2.72 -14.67
N ILE A 42 2.46 1.72 -15.11
CA ILE A 42 1.68 0.85 -14.22
C ILE A 42 2.62 0.05 -13.31
N ILE A 43 3.72 -0.49 -13.84
CA ILE A 43 4.72 -1.22 -13.03
C ILE A 43 5.33 -0.29 -11.97
N GLY A 44 5.73 0.92 -12.35
CA GLY A 44 6.28 1.91 -11.43
C GLY A 44 5.30 2.30 -10.32
N LEU A 45 4.04 2.56 -10.68
CA LEU A 45 2.96 2.84 -9.72
C LEU A 45 2.67 1.63 -8.81
N GLY A 46 2.75 0.41 -9.33
CA GLY A 46 2.60 -0.83 -8.56
C GLY A 46 3.66 -0.94 -7.45
N TRP A 47 4.93 -0.71 -7.78
CA TRP A 47 6.00 -0.67 -6.77
C TRP A 47 5.84 0.49 -5.77
N GLY A 48 5.39 1.66 -6.23
CA GLY A 48 5.03 2.77 -5.34
C GLY A 48 3.91 2.39 -4.37
N ALA A 49 2.88 1.68 -4.84
CA ALA A 49 1.78 1.21 -4.01
C ALA A 49 2.24 0.17 -2.97
N VAL A 50 3.15 -0.76 -3.33
CA VAL A 50 3.77 -1.67 -2.35
C VAL A 50 4.45 -0.89 -1.24
N GLY A 51 5.27 0.11 -1.60
CA GLY A 51 5.97 0.95 -0.61
C GLY A 51 5.02 1.70 0.32
N LEU A 52 3.99 2.34 -0.23
CA LEU A 52 2.97 3.05 0.55
C LEU A 52 2.16 2.12 1.45
N SER A 53 1.83 0.92 0.98
CA SER A 53 1.14 -0.09 1.80
C SER A 53 1.98 -0.56 2.98
N ILE A 54 3.29 -0.78 2.78
CA ILE A 54 4.20 -1.12 3.88
C ILE A 54 4.22 0.02 4.90
N LEU A 55 4.28 1.27 4.46
CA LEU A 55 4.22 2.44 5.35
C LEU A 55 2.89 2.50 6.13
N GLY A 56 1.75 2.21 5.49
CA GLY A 56 0.45 2.15 6.16
C GLY A 56 0.36 1.04 7.20
N ILE A 57 0.93 -0.14 6.92
CA ILE A 57 1.03 -1.25 7.89
C ILE A 57 1.91 -0.83 9.08
N VAL A 58 3.09 -0.26 8.83
CA VAL A 58 4.00 0.21 9.89
C VAL A 58 3.37 1.34 10.71
N GLY A 59 2.69 2.28 10.06
CA GLY A 59 1.94 3.37 10.68
C GLY A 59 0.85 2.84 11.60
N SER A 60 0.14 1.79 11.18
CA SER A 60 -0.87 1.10 12.00
C SER A 60 -0.30 0.57 13.30
N VAL A 61 0.85 -0.11 13.24
CA VAL A 61 1.52 -0.65 14.42
C VAL A 61 2.00 0.49 15.34
N MET A 62 2.54 1.57 14.77
CA MET A 62 3.03 2.72 15.52
C MET A 62 1.93 3.54 16.20
N VAL A 63 0.69 3.54 15.70
CA VAL A 63 -0.44 4.25 16.33
C VAL A 63 -0.66 3.82 17.79
N ARG A 64 -0.24 2.60 18.17
CA ARG A 64 -0.34 2.08 19.54
C ARG A 64 0.62 2.74 20.52
N ASN A 65 1.77 3.23 20.06
CA ASN A 65 2.83 3.80 20.92
C ASN A 65 3.03 5.31 20.69
N LYS A 66 2.80 5.80 19.45
CA LYS A 66 2.95 7.20 19.03
C LYS A 66 1.82 7.59 18.07
N ALA A 67 0.65 7.92 18.62
CA ALA A 67 -0.57 8.18 17.83
C ALA A 67 -0.42 9.28 16.76
N LYS A 68 0.28 10.38 17.03
CA LYS A 68 0.51 11.45 16.04
C LYS A 68 1.38 10.99 14.88
N VAL A 69 2.41 10.19 15.15
CA VAL A 69 3.35 9.73 14.12
C VAL A 69 2.69 8.62 13.30
N GLY A 70 2.03 7.67 13.96
CA GLY A 70 1.29 6.61 13.27
C GLY A 70 0.18 7.16 12.39
N GLY A 71 -0.59 8.15 12.86
CA GLY A 71 -1.67 8.76 12.08
C GLY A 71 -1.23 9.69 10.94
N ILE A 72 0.04 10.11 10.89
CA ILE A 72 0.59 10.83 9.73
C ILE A 72 1.14 9.85 8.68
N MET A 73 1.57 8.67 9.12
CA MET A 73 2.13 7.63 8.26
C MET A 73 1.07 6.71 7.63
N MET A 74 -0.14 6.72 8.18
CA MET A 74 -1.34 6.01 7.70
C MET A 74 -2.15 6.92 6.80
#